data_AF-A0A9D6JY29-F1
#
_entry.id   AF-A0A9D6JY29-F1
#
_cell.length_a   1.000
_cell.length_b   1.000
_cell.length_c   1.000
_cell.angle_alpha   90.00
_cell.angle_beta   90.00
_cell.angle_gamma   90.00
#
_symmetry.space_group_name_H-M   'P 1'
#
loop_
_entity.id
_entity.type
_entity.pdbx_description
1 polymer ?
#
loop_
_entity_poly.entity_id
_entity_poly.type
_entity_poly.pdbx_seq_one_letter_code
_entity_poly.pdbx_strand_id
1 'polypeptide(L)'
;MSEGKLRTGRFALALAGTFGLVYGLCVLWDYTFPERAVRQVWQDLFPGFAWTLEGVLLGLGESLLYGLGIGLIFGALYNFAPSQGVSIARKNLLAEKTRLAISVGGVAFAVLLILVLQGLYQGWDRRMGVYIEQTPADIWVAQEGADDMFHSMSLLPANLQERSEKIDGVAEVHPLHSRRYAFNIEGEEALTVILGYHAEEGVGGPLEMVEGESIPGPGEIIIDRAFANKYDLHLGDILTMEDKDLRIVGISEGTDFLLYQYSFVAETEAQALFQMGDFVNYFLIRLEDAGEVDIVTDLIEAEFAGVQAFSREEFADTSRQLLEEYFIPVLAVLFAIGFAIGVAVIGLTTYTATIEKSREYGILKAIGAKNSDLYRILFEQGMIVGLLGFGVGAALSLVVNQAAAKVVPEFLTSIEPLDMSWVLGASLLMSLLASYIPMRRLAGIDPALVFKS
;
A
#
# COMPACT_ATOMS: atom_id res chain seq x y z
N MET A 1 30.97 -39.38 -5.86
CA MET A 1 29.85 -39.06 -4.97
C MET A 1 28.74 -38.44 -5.80
N SER A 2 27.61 -39.12 -5.98
CA SER A 2 26.49 -38.59 -6.77
C SER A 2 25.80 -37.48 -5.99
N GLU A 3 25.96 -36.24 -6.44
CA GLU A 3 25.23 -35.10 -5.88
C GLU A 3 23.72 -35.31 -6.08
N GLY A 4 22.99 -35.30 -4.96
CA GLY A 4 21.57 -35.60 -4.90
C GLY A 4 20.75 -34.48 -5.55
N LYS A 5 20.46 -34.62 -6.85
CA LYS A 5 19.41 -33.84 -7.51
C LYS A 5 18.07 -34.15 -6.84
N LEU A 6 17.36 -33.12 -6.41
CA LEU A 6 15.97 -33.25 -5.95
C LEU A 6 15.11 -33.70 -7.13
N ARG A 7 14.21 -34.66 -6.92
CA ARG A 7 13.14 -34.89 -7.89
C ARG A 7 12.12 -33.77 -7.73
N THR A 8 12.19 -32.72 -8.55
CA THR A 8 11.39 -31.49 -8.43
C THR A 8 9.90 -31.77 -8.18
N GLY A 9 9.30 -32.71 -8.93
CA GLY A 9 7.89 -33.08 -8.71
C GLY A 9 7.61 -33.74 -7.35
N ARG A 10 8.52 -34.58 -6.85
CA ARG A 10 8.39 -35.18 -5.50
C ARG A 10 8.63 -34.17 -4.40
N PHE A 11 9.55 -33.24 -4.59
CA PHE A 11 9.81 -32.15 -3.65
C PHE A 11 8.62 -31.20 -3.58
N ALA A 12 8.03 -30.82 -4.74
CA ALA A 12 6.82 -30.02 -4.80
C ALA A 12 5.62 -30.68 -4.12
N LEU A 13 5.40 -31.97 -4.35
CA LEU A 13 4.36 -32.73 -3.66
C LEU A 13 4.60 -32.83 -2.15
N ALA A 14 5.85 -32.99 -1.71
CA ALA A 14 6.19 -33.03 -0.28
C ALA A 14 5.98 -31.67 0.40
N LEU A 15 6.34 -30.57 -0.27
CA LEU A 15 6.16 -29.22 0.23
C LEU A 15 4.67 -28.84 0.30
N ALA A 16 3.91 -29.15 -0.76
CA ALA A 16 2.45 -29.03 -0.77
C ALA A 16 1.83 -29.83 0.38
N GLY A 17 2.23 -31.10 0.56
CA GLY A 17 1.75 -31.92 1.67
C GLY A 17 2.05 -31.32 3.04
N THR A 18 3.23 -30.70 3.21
CA THR A 18 3.63 -30.07 4.47
C THR A 18 2.82 -28.80 4.74
N PHE A 19 2.62 -27.97 3.73
CA PHE A 19 1.82 -26.74 3.85
C PHE A 19 0.35 -27.08 4.14
N GLY A 20 -0.21 -28.09 3.46
CA GLY A 20 -1.55 -28.60 3.78
C GLY A 20 -1.65 -29.18 5.19
N LEU A 21 -0.61 -29.86 5.69
CA LEU A 21 -0.58 -30.38 7.06
C LEU A 21 -0.51 -29.27 8.12
N VAL A 22 0.35 -28.27 7.91
CA VAL A 22 0.48 -27.11 8.78
C VAL A 22 -0.84 -26.34 8.81
N TYR A 23 -1.44 -26.10 7.64
CA TYR A 23 -2.76 -25.48 7.54
C TYR A 23 -3.81 -26.28 8.33
N GLY A 24 -3.89 -27.60 8.13
CA GLY A 24 -4.81 -28.46 8.86
C GLY A 24 -4.57 -28.45 10.38
N LEU A 25 -3.32 -28.34 10.83
CA LEU A 25 -2.98 -28.20 12.25
C LEU A 25 -3.40 -26.83 12.81
N CYS A 26 -3.28 -25.76 12.04
CA CYS A 26 -3.79 -24.44 12.41
C CYS A 26 -5.32 -24.44 12.52
N VAL A 27 -6.02 -25.05 11.56
CA VAL A 27 -7.49 -25.25 11.62
C VAL A 27 -7.90 -25.99 12.88
N LEU A 28 -7.21 -27.09 13.18
CA LEU A 28 -7.49 -27.91 14.37
C LEU A 28 -7.19 -27.15 15.66
N TRP A 29 -6.11 -26.36 15.68
CA TRP A 29 -5.73 -25.53 16.82
C TRP A 29 -6.79 -24.47 17.12
N ASP A 30 -7.26 -23.74 16.10
CA ASP A 30 -8.29 -22.71 16.27
C ASP A 30 -9.64 -23.31 16.70
N TYR A 31 -9.95 -24.55 16.28
CA TYR A 31 -11.13 -25.27 16.75
C TYR A 31 -11.01 -25.75 18.20
N THR A 32 -9.79 -26.10 18.65
CA THR A 32 -9.55 -26.63 20.00
C THR A 32 -9.27 -25.55 21.04
N PHE A 33 -8.76 -24.39 20.63
CA PHE A 33 -8.40 -23.26 21.50
C PHE A 33 -8.94 -21.92 20.97
N PRO A 34 -10.26 -21.69 21.00
CA PRO A 34 -10.88 -20.50 20.43
C PRO A 34 -10.40 -19.18 21.08
N GLU A 35 -9.98 -19.19 22.35
CA GLU A 35 -9.44 -18.01 23.04
C GLU A 35 -8.02 -17.61 22.59
N ARG A 36 -7.34 -18.45 21.80
CA ARG A 36 -6.02 -18.18 21.21
C ARG A 36 -6.02 -18.39 19.69
N ALA A 37 -7.16 -18.12 19.06
CA ALA A 37 -7.34 -18.34 17.64
C ALA A 37 -6.39 -17.46 16.83
N VAL A 38 -5.75 -18.05 15.82
CA VAL A 38 -4.86 -17.36 14.88
C VAL A 38 -5.65 -16.76 13.70
N ARG A 39 -6.99 -16.82 13.75
CA ARG A 39 -7.94 -16.35 12.74
C ARG A 39 -7.66 -14.94 12.20
N GLN A 40 -7.29 -13.99 13.07
CA GLN A 40 -6.97 -12.62 12.65
C GLN A 40 -5.82 -12.59 11.63
N VAL A 41 -4.74 -13.34 11.90
CA VAL A 41 -3.58 -13.43 11.00
C VAL A 41 -3.94 -14.01 9.62
N TRP A 42 -4.94 -14.89 9.56
CA TRP A 42 -5.41 -15.48 8.29
C TRP A 42 -6.34 -14.56 7.51
N GLN A 43 -7.13 -13.72 8.18
CA GLN A 43 -7.95 -12.71 7.52
C GLN A 43 -7.08 -11.64 6.85
N ASP A 44 -5.97 -11.27 7.48
CA ASP A 44 -4.99 -10.33 6.91
C ASP A 44 -4.27 -10.92 5.67
N LEU A 45 -3.95 -12.22 5.69
CA LEU A 45 -3.30 -12.88 4.55
C LEU A 45 -4.27 -13.22 3.40
N PHE A 46 -5.56 -13.42 3.69
CA PHE A 46 -6.58 -13.86 2.74
C PHE A 46 -7.87 -13.05 2.92
N PRO A 47 -7.99 -11.88 2.29
CA PRO A 47 -9.19 -11.04 2.36
C PRO A 47 -10.41 -11.82 1.83
N GLY A 48 -11.48 -11.91 2.63
CA GLY A 48 -12.68 -12.72 2.32
C GLY A 48 -12.65 -14.16 2.84
N PHE A 49 -11.57 -14.57 3.53
CA PHE A 49 -11.50 -15.88 4.18
C PHE A 49 -12.36 -15.92 5.46
N ALA A 50 -13.38 -16.79 5.44
CA ALA A 50 -14.16 -17.14 6.62
C ALA A 50 -13.89 -18.60 7.01
N TRP A 51 -13.96 -18.91 8.32
CA TRP A 51 -13.94 -20.29 8.83
C TRP A 51 -15.25 -21.04 8.56
N THR A 52 -15.77 -20.92 7.34
CA THR A 52 -16.85 -21.75 6.79
C THR A 52 -16.24 -23.00 6.15
N LEU A 53 -17.05 -24.04 5.94
CA LEU A 53 -16.58 -25.27 5.30
C LEU A 53 -16.00 -25.00 3.90
N GLU A 54 -16.58 -24.02 3.18
CA GLU A 54 -16.12 -23.58 1.87
C GLU A 54 -14.78 -22.81 1.96
N GLY A 55 -14.64 -21.88 2.90
CA GLY A 55 -13.40 -21.14 3.12
C GLY A 55 -12.25 -22.05 3.56
N VAL A 56 -12.52 -23.04 4.42
CA VAL A 56 -11.49 -24.01 4.86
C VAL A 56 -11.00 -24.86 3.69
N LEU A 57 -11.89 -25.31 2.82
CA LEU A 57 -11.54 -26.07 1.62
C LEU A 57 -10.78 -25.22 0.60
N LEU A 58 -11.15 -23.95 0.44
CA LEU A 58 -10.49 -23.00 -0.43
C LEU A 58 -9.06 -22.71 0.06
N GLY A 59 -8.88 -22.38 1.34
CA GLY A 59 -7.58 -22.14 1.94
C GLY A 59 -6.66 -23.38 1.93
N LEU A 60 -7.22 -24.59 2.07
CA LEU A 60 -6.47 -25.84 1.88
C LEU A 60 -6.00 -25.98 0.42
N GLY A 61 -6.89 -25.70 -0.54
CA GLY A 61 -6.58 -25.70 -1.97
C GLY A 61 -5.46 -24.73 -2.34
N GLU A 62 -5.53 -23.50 -1.83
CA GLU A 62 -4.51 -22.47 -2.04
C GLU A 62 -3.19 -22.84 -1.37
N SER A 63 -3.20 -23.33 -0.12
CA SER A 63 -2.00 -23.80 0.58
C SER A 63 -1.27 -24.92 -0.19
N LEU A 64 -2.03 -25.84 -0.77
CA LEU A 64 -1.50 -26.91 -1.63
C LEU A 64 -0.93 -26.34 -2.93
N LEU A 65 -1.62 -25.39 -3.57
CA LEU A 65 -1.16 -24.70 -4.78
C LEU A 65 0.13 -23.91 -4.54
N TYR A 66 0.24 -23.17 -3.43
CA TYR A 66 1.46 -22.47 -3.05
C TYR A 66 2.60 -23.44 -2.79
N GLY A 67 2.37 -24.51 -2.02
CA GLY A 67 3.40 -25.51 -1.78
C GLY A 67 3.87 -26.21 -3.07
N LEU A 68 2.95 -26.44 -4.02
CA LEU A 68 3.28 -26.93 -5.36
C LEU A 68 4.09 -25.92 -6.17
N GLY A 69 3.66 -24.66 -6.19
CA GLY A 69 4.33 -23.57 -6.91
C GLY A 69 5.73 -23.32 -6.37
N ILE A 70 5.85 -23.07 -5.06
CA ILE A 70 7.14 -22.88 -4.37
C ILE A 70 8.02 -24.10 -4.56
N GLY A 71 7.51 -25.32 -4.39
CA GLY A 71 8.31 -26.52 -4.53
C GLY A 71 8.73 -26.83 -5.97
N LEU A 72 7.94 -26.45 -6.98
CA LEU A 72 8.34 -26.52 -8.39
C LEU A 72 9.44 -25.50 -8.68
N ILE A 73 9.27 -24.26 -8.21
CA ILE A 73 10.24 -23.17 -8.37
C ILE A 73 11.54 -23.51 -7.64
N PHE A 74 11.52 -23.72 -6.32
CA PHE A 74 12.69 -24.03 -5.50
C PHE A 74 13.29 -25.39 -5.80
N GLY A 75 12.49 -26.41 -6.14
CA GLY A 75 13.03 -27.70 -6.55
C GLY A 75 13.76 -27.62 -7.89
N ALA A 76 13.27 -26.79 -8.83
CA ALA A 76 14.00 -26.45 -10.05
C ALA A 76 15.25 -25.61 -9.73
N LEU A 77 15.13 -24.62 -8.84
CA LEU A 77 16.20 -23.72 -8.43
C LEU A 77 17.33 -24.45 -7.70
N TYR A 78 17.03 -25.40 -6.81
CA TYR A 78 18.00 -26.23 -6.09
C TYR A 78 18.73 -27.17 -7.04
N ASN A 79 18.03 -27.76 -8.00
CA ASN A 79 18.68 -28.54 -9.05
C ASN A 79 19.55 -27.69 -9.98
N PHE A 80 19.24 -26.40 -10.08
CA PHE A 80 20.05 -25.39 -10.77
C PHE A 80 21.14 -24.77 -9.88
N ALA A 81 21.09 -24.89 -8.56
CA ALA A 81 22.07 -24.32 -7.62
C ALA A 81 23.39 -25.07 -7.70
N PRO A 82 24.55 -24.38 -7.79
CA PRO A 82 25.81 -24.96 -8.25
C PRO A 82 26.36 -26.08 -7.34
N SER A 83 26.99 -27.07 -7.98
CA SER A 83 27.95 -27.96 -7.33
C SER A 83 29.18 -27.17 -6.89
N GLN A 84 29.92 -27.65 -5.87
CA GLN A 84 30.91 -26.90 -5.06
C GLN A 84 32.19 -26.39 -5.78
N GLY A 85 32.11 -25.89 -7.01
CA GLY A 85 33.18 -25.15 -7.69
C GLY A 85 32.86 -23.65 -7.79
N VAL A 86 33.89 -22.81 -7.93
CA VAL A 86 33.71 -21.37 -8.19
C VAL A 86 32.94 -21.19 -9.50
N SER A 87 31.66 -20.79 -9.42
CA SER A 87 30.79 -20.70 -10.59
C SER A 87 31.36 -19.77 -11.67
N ILE A 88 31.36 -20.25 -12.91
CA ILE A 88 31.73 -19.49 -14.11
C ILE A 88 30.86 -18.24 -14.24
N ALA A 89 29.60 -18.29 -13.79
CA ALA A 89 28.68 -17.16 -13.78
C ALA A 89 29.24 -15.97 -12.98
N ARG A 90 29.71 -16.23 -11.75
CA ARG A 90 30.29 -15.20 -10.87
C ARG A 90 31.55 -14.59 -11.47
N LYS A 91 32.44 -15.42 -12.03
CA LYS A 91 33.66 -14.94 -12.71
C LYS A 91 33.33 -14.07 -13.91
N ASN A 92 32.34 -14.45 -14.70
CA ASN A 92 31.89 -13.68 -15.85
C ASN A 92 31.31 -12.31 -15.45
N LEU A 93 30.51 -12.26 -14.38
CA LEU A 93 29.94 -10.99 -13.90
C LEU A 93 31.02 -10.06 -13.33
N LEU A 94 31.94 -10.59 -12.51
CA LEU A 94 33.00 -9.79 -11.89
C LEU A 94 34.07 -9.31 -12.88
N ALA A 95 34.22 -9.99 -14.01
CA ALA A 95 35.09 -9.54 -15.10
C ALA A 95 34.53 -8.29 -15.81
N GLU A 96 33.21 -8.15 -15.89
CA GLU A 96 32.52 -7.07 -16.62
C GLU A 96 31.79 -6.12 -15.64
N LYS A 97 32.57 -5.47 -14.77
CA LYS A 97 32.05 -4.62 -13.68
C LYS A 97 31.07 -3.53 -14.16
N THR A 98 31.35 -2.89 -15.29
CA THR A 98 30.48 -1.83 -15.84
C THR A 98 29.12 -2.38 -16.25
N ARG A 99 29.07 -3.54 -16.90
CA ARG A 99 27.82 -4.15 -17.31
C ARG A 99 27.02 -4.64 -16.11
N LEU A 100 27.71 -5.28 -15.16
CA LEU A 100 27.10 -5.68 -13.89
C LEU A 100 26.47 -4.46 -13.19
N ALA A 101 27.17 -3.33 -13.13
CA ALA A 101 26.65 -2.11 -12.54
C ALA A 101 25.41 -1.57 -13.28
N ILE A 102 25.39 -1.58 -14.62
CA ILE A 102 24.23 -1.15 -15.42
C ILE A 102 23.03 -2.07 -15.17
N SER A 103 23.22 -3.39 -15.20
CA SER A 103 22.14 -4.35 -14.97
C SER A 103 21.61 -4.26 -13.54
N VAL A 104 22.49 -4.22 -12.53
CA VAL A 104 22.11 -4.06 -11.13
C VAL A 104 21.42 -2.71 -10.91
N GLY A 105 21.90 -1.64 -11.53
CA GLY A 105 21.30 -0.31 -11.45
C GLY A 105 19.89 -0.25 -12.04
N GLY A 106 19.67 -0.88 -13.21
CA GLY A 106 18.34 -0.94 -13.82
C GLY A 106 17.32 -1.69 -12.97
N VAL A 107 17.73 -2.82 -12.38
CA VAL A 107 16.88 -3.57 -11.43
C VAL A 107 16.67 -2.79 -10.14
N ALA A 108 17.72 -2.19 -9.60
CA ALA A 108 17.64 -1.39 -8.38
C ALA A 108 16.69 -0.20 -8.55
N PHE A 109 16.70 0.46 -9.71
CA PHE A 109 15.79 1.56 -10.03
C PHE A 109 14.33 1.08 -10.13
N ALA A 110 14.08 -0.04 -10.81
CA ALA A 110 12.75 -0.64 -10.88
C ALA A 110 12.23 -1.03 -9.49
N VAL A 111 13.06 -1.70 -8.68
CA VAL A 111 12.75 -2.08 -7.30
C VAL A 111 12.51 -0.86 -6.42
N LEU A 112 13.35 0.17 -6.53
CA LEU A 112 13.18 1.45 -5.83
C LEU A 112 11.81 2.05 -6.15
N LEU A 113 11.48 2.18 -7.44
CA LEU A 113 10.21 2.76 -7.87
C LEU A 113 9.02 1.95 -7.31
N ILE A 114 9.07 0.63 -7.38
CA ILE A 114 8.01 -0.24 -6.86
C ILE A 114 7.88 -0.07 -5.34
N LEU A 115 8.99 -0.09 -4.59
CA LEU A 115 8.94 0.04 -3.13
C LEU A 115 8.45 1.42 -2.67
N VAL A 116 8.83 2.49 -3.36
CA VAL A 116 8.39 3.84 -3.03
C VAL A 116 6.88 3.97 -3.28
N LEU A 117 6.40 3.51 -4.43
CA LEU A 117 4.97 3.53 -4.77
C LEU A 117 4.13 2.67 -3.83
N GLN A 118 4.61 1.49 -3.46
CA GLN A 118 3.93 0.59 -2.52
C GLN A 118 3.92 1.17 -1.10
N GLY A 119 5.04 1.71 -0.64
CA GLY A 119 5.10 2.32 0.69
C GLY A 119 4.21 3.55 0.80
N LEU A 120 4.10 4.32 -0.27
CA LEU A 120 3.18 5.44 -0.38
C LEU A 120 1.71 4.99 -0.29
N TYR A 121 1.34 3.95 -1.03
CA TYR A 121 0.00 3.35 -0.97
C TYR A 121 -0.37 2.93 0.45
N GLN A 122 0.51 2.19 1.14
CA GLN A 122 0.25 1.74 2.50
C GLN A 122 0.19 2.87 3.52
N GLY A 123 1.03 3.89 3.35
CA GLY A 123 0.96 5.07 4.20
C GLY A 123 -0.40 5.76 4.11
N TRP A 124 -0.98 5.80 2.91
CA TRP A 124 -2.32 6.35 2.69
C TRP A 124 -3.43 5.46 3.21
N ASP A 125 -3.42 4.17 2.86
CA ASP A 125 -4.39 3.20 3.32
C ASP A 125 -4.55 3.24 4.84
N ARG A 126 -3.42 3.31 5.55
CA ARG A 126 -3.40 3.40 7.01
C ARG A 126 -3.90 4.72 7.58
N ARG A 127 -3.77 5.84 6.88
CA ARG A 127 -4.26 7.16 7.34
C ARG A 127 -5.72 7.37 7.00
N MET A 128 -6.18 6.76 5.91
CA MET A 128 -7.53 6.90 5.43
C MET A 128 -8.52 6.21 6.37
N GLY A 129 -9.64 6.88 6.63
CA GLY A 129 -10.63 6.42 7.59
C GLY A 129 -10.25 6.65 9.06
N VAL A 130 -8.98 6.89 9.42
CA VAL A 130 -8.56 7.04 10.83
C VAL A 130 -9.31 8.17 11.53
N TYR A 131 -9.51 9.30 10.85
CA TYR A 131 -10.29 10.40 11.40
C TYR A 131 -11.74 9.98 11.68
N ILE A 132 -12.36 9.22 10.77
CA ILE A 132 -13.73 8.71 10.92
C ILE A 132 -13.80 7.71 12.08
N GLU A 133 -12.86 6.76 12.16
CA GLU A 133 -12.80 5.72 13.20
C GLU A 133 -12.59 6.28 14.60
N GLN A 134 -11.77 7.32 14.73
CA GLN A 134 -11.44 7.92 16.01
C GLN A 134 -12.40 9.04 16.41
N THR A 135 -13.23 9.54 15.48
CA THR A 135 -14.29 10.49 15.82
C THR A 135 -15.34 9.79 16.69
N PRO A 136 -15.74 10.37 17.83
CA PRO A 136 -16.68 9.76 18.76
C PRO A 136 -18.14 9.87 18.26
N ALA A 137 -18.48 9.10 17.22
CA ALA A 137 -19.82 9.02 16.61
C ALA A 137 -20.10 7.60 16.10
N ASP A 138 -21.22 6.99 16.47
CA ASP A 138 -21.54 5.60 16.09
C ASP A 138 -22.08 5.51 14.67
N ILE A 139 -22.86 6.51 14.24
CA ILE A 139 -23.42 6.62 12.90
C ILE A 139 -23.00 7.96 12.27
N TRP A 140 -22.62 7.90 11.00
CA TRP A 140 -22.40 9.04 10.12
C TRP A 140 -23.55 9.15 9.13
N VAL A 141 -24.22 10.30 9.09
CA VAL A 141 -25.28 10.56 8.09
C VAL A 141 -24.75 11.55 7.06
N ALA A 142 -24.80 11.14 5.80
CA ALA A 142 -24.40 11.93 4.64
C ALA A 142 -25.53 11.98 3.61
N GLN A 143 -25.41 12.86 2.63
CA GLN A 143 -26.25 12.87 1.44
C GLN A 143 -25.98 11.59 0.62
N GLU A 144 -27.02 11.01 0.01
CA GLU A 144 -26.89 9.84 -0.85
C GLU A 144 -25.83 10.08 -1.96
N GLY A 145 -24.86 9.17 -2.08
CA GLY A 145 -23.71 9.28 -2.99
C GLY A 145 -22.54 10.14 -2.48
N ALA A 146 -22.62 10.64 -1.23
CA ALA A 146 -21.51 11.24 -0.51
C ALA A 146 -20.85 10.20 0.42
N ASP A 147 -20.19 9.24 -0.23
CA ASP A 147 -19.63 8.03 0.38
C ASP A 147 -18.29 8.27 1.13
N ASP A 148 -17.77 9.50 1.10
CA ASP A 148 -16.57 9.92 1.81
C ASP A 148 -16.56 11.44 2.11
N MET A 149 -15.56 11.88 2.89
CA MET A 149 -15.38 13.29 3.26
C MET A 149 -14.57 14.12 2.24
N PHE A 150 -14.03 13.48 1.21
CA PHE A 150 -12.99 14.04 0.35
C PHE A 150 -13.37 14.14 -1.13
N HIS A 151 -14.32 13.39 -1.69
CA HIS A 151 -14.63 13.50 -3.13
C HIS A 151 -15.93 14.26 -3.31
N SER A 152 -16.98 13.80 -2.63
CA SER A 152 -18.32 14.38 -2.69
C SER A 152 -18.56 15.30 -1.48
N MET A 153 -19.14 16.47 -1.73
CA MET A 153 -19.62 17.34 -0.66
C MET A 153 -21.06 16.96 -0.35
N SER A 154 -21.31 16.50 0.87
CA SER A 154 -22.66 16.28 1.37
C SER A 154 -23.30 17.62 1.76
N LEU A 155 -24.58 17.81 1.44
CA LEU A 155 -25.37 18.98 1.85
C LEU A 155 -26.73 18.52 2.37
N LEU A 156 -26.86 18.45 3.69
CA LEU A 156 -28.06 18.02 4.39
C LEU A 156 -28.76 19.23 5.05
N PRO A 157 -30.10 19.26 5.08
CA PRO A 157 -30.81 20.37 5.72
C PRO A 157 -30.71 20.26 7.25
N ALA A 158 -30.50 21.40 7.93
CA ALA A 158 -30.28 21.46 9.38
C ALA A 158 -31.45 20.90 10.22
N ASN A 159 -32.67 20.88 9.68
CA ASN A 159 -33.84 20.30 10.35
C ASN A 159 -33.77 18.77 10.53
N LEU A 160 -32.79 18.11 9.90
CA LEU A 160 -32.54 16.69 10.10
C LEU A 160 -32.08 16.41 11.54
N GLN A 161 -31.34 17.33 12.17
CA GLN A 161 -30.88 17.19 13.55
C GLN A 161 -32.03 16.93 14.52
N GLU A 162 -32.98 17.87 14.62
CA GLU A 162 -34.12 17.79 15.56
C GLU A 162 -35.05 16.59 15.27
N ARG A 163 -35.04 16.09 14.03
CA ARG A 163 -35.83 14.91 13.64
C ARG A 163 -35.11 13.62 14.02
N SER A 164 -33.79 13.55 13.80
CA SER A 164 -32.98 12.39 14.19
C SER A 164 -32.90 12.23 15.70
N GLU A 165 -32.86 13.32 16.48
CA GLU A 165 -32.94 13.29 17.95
C GLU A 165 -34.24 12.67 18.50
N LYS A 166 -35.29 12.58 17.67
CA LYS A 166 -36.58 11.97 18.07
C LYS A 166 -36.67 10.48 17.77
N ILE A 167 -35.66 9.91 17.11
CA ILE A 167 -35.60 8.48 16.82
C ILE A 167 -35.20 7.75 18.10
N ASP A 168 -35.93 6.68 18.42
CA ASP A 168 -35.65 5.83 19.59
C ASP A 168 -34.27 5.17 19.42
N GLY A 169 -33.43 5.20 20.46
CA GLY A 169 -32.05 4.71 20.44
C GLY A 169 -30.98 5.77 20.13
N VAL A 170 -31.37 6.99 19.71
CA VAL A 170 -30.44 8.12 19.49
C VAL A 170 -30.21 8.88 20.79
N ALA A 171 -28.96 8.97 21.24
CA ALA A 171 -28.58 9.72 22.43
C ALA A 171 -28.26 11.19 22.10
N GLU A 172 -27.45 11.43 21.07
CA GLU A 172 -27.02 12.77 20.67
C GLU A 172 -26.85 12.86 19.15
N VAL A 173 -27.15 14.02 18.57
CA VAL A 173 -26.93 14.33 17.15
C VAL A 173 -26.16 15.63 17.01
N HIS A 174 -24.97 15.56 16.43
CA HIS A 174 -24.08 16.70 16.25
C HIS A 174 -23.89 17.02 14.76
N PRO A 175 -24.13 18.27 14.32
CA PRO A 175 -23.78 18.67 12.96
C PRO A 175 -22.26 18.73 12.79
N LEU A 176 -21.75 18.42 11.60
CA LEU A 176 -20.37 18.63 11.24
C LEU A 176 -20.30 19.47 9.97
N HIS A 177 -19.76 20.67 10.12
CA HIS A 177 -19.48 21.57 8.99
C HIS A 177 -18.06 21.32 8.47
N SER A 178 -17.94 21.21 7.15
CA SER A 178 -16.68 20.94 6.47
C SER A 178 -16.60 21.74 5.16
N ARG A 179 -15.52 22.50 4.98
CA ARG A 179 -15.27 23.22 3.72
C ARG A 179 -13.82 23.10 3.32
N ARG A 180 -13.59 22.81 2.04
CA ARG A 180 -12.24 22.90 1.46
C ARG A 180 -11.92 24.35 1.17
N TYR A 181 -10.72 24.75 1.57
CA TYR A 181 -10.22 26.10 1.33
C TYR A 181 -8.76 26.05 0.88
N ALA A 182 -8.39 27.01 0.03
CA ALA A 182 -7.02 27.22 -0.42
C ALA A 182 -6.53 28.55 0.14
N PHE A 183 -5.65 28.50 1.15
CA PHE A 183 -4.98 29.69 1.62
C PHE A 183 -3.92 30.11 0.60
N ASN A 184 -3.71 31.42 0.42
CA ASN A 184 -2.60 31.92 -0.38
C ASN A 184 -1.42 32.21 0.55
N ILE A 185 -0.42 31.33 0.55
CA ILE A 185 0.78 31.44 1.40
C ILE A 185 1.98 31.61 0.47
N GLU A 186 2.63 32.77 0.52
CA GLU A 186 3.79 33.11 -0.33
C GLU A 186 3.58 32.93 -1.85
N GLY A 187 2.33 32.99 -2.33
CA GLY A 187 1.97 32.80 -3.74
C GLY A 187 1.70 31.34 -4.14
N GLU A 188 1.69 30.42 -3.17
CA GLU A 188 1.26 29.03 -3.32
C GLU A 188 -0.16 28.83 -2.77
N GLU A 189 -0.97 28.01 -3.44
CA GLU A 189 -2.30 27.62 -2.97
C GLU A 189 -2.20 26.46 -1.96
N ALA A 190 -2.30 26.81 -0.69
CA ALA A 190 -2.23 25.89 0.44
C ALA A 190 -3.63 25.32 0.76
N LEU A 191 -3.91 24.14 0.20
CA LEU A 191 -5.19 23.43 0.36
C LEU A 191 -5.34 22.78 1.74
N THR A 192 -6.47 22.99 2.40
CA THR A 192 -6.88 22.30 3.63
C THR A 192 -8.40 22.12 3.67
N VAL A 193 -8.87 21.13 4.41
CA VAL A 193 -10.28 20.96 4.75
C VAL A 193 -10.50 21.50 6.16
N ILE A 194 -11.28 22.57 6.28
CA ILE A 194 -11.59 23.20 7.56
C ILE A 194 -12.84 22.53 8.13
N LEU A 195 -12.75 22.02 9.35
CA LEU A 195 -13.82 21.37 10.10
C LEU A 195 -14.29 22.25 11.27
N GLY A 196 -15.60 22.25 11.53
CA GLY A 196 -16.21 22.87 12.70
C GLY A 196 -16.09 21.98 13.94
N TYR A 197 -15.37 22.46 14.94
CA TYR A 197 -15.14 21.74 16.19
C TYR A 197 -16.15 22.14 17.28
N HIS A 198 -16.92 21.16 17.74
CA HIS A 198 -17.82 21.24 18.90
C HIS A 198 -17.04 20.85 20.15
N ALA A 199 -16.40 21.85 20.78
CA ALA A 199 -15.47 21.63 21.87
C ALA A 199 -16.11 21.15 23.18
N GLU A 200 -17.37 21.52 23.45
CA GLU A 200 -18.08 21.10 24.66
C GLU A 200 -18.43 19.60 24.61
N GLU A 201 -18.77 19.11 23.43
CA GLU A 201 -19.21 17.73 23.16
C GLU A 201 -18.07 16.83 22.68
N GLY A 202 -16.91 17.42 22.36
CA GLY A 202 -15.70 16.75 21.88
C GLY A 202 -15.86 16.16 20.48
N VAL A 203 -16.68 16.78 19.62
CA VAL A 203 -17.07 16.24 18.31
C VAL A 203 -16.50 17.10 17.17
N GLY A 204 -15.90 16.46 16.17
CA GLY A 204 -15.34 17.17 15.01
C GLY A 204 -14.03 17.89 15.28
N GLY A 205 -13.31 17.50 16.33
CA GLY A 205 -12.04 18.10 16.75
C GLY A 205 -10.80 17.32 16.30
N PRO A 206 -9.60 17.85 16.61
CA PRO A 206 -8.35 17.18 16.32
C PRO A 206 -8.22 15.86 17.10
N LEU A 207 -7.59 14.85 16.49
CA LEU A 207 -7.37 13.54 17.10
C LEU A 207 -6.33 13.60 18.23
N GLU A 208 -5.20 14.25 17.95
CA GLU A 208 -4.11 14.43 18.89
C GLU A 208 -3.53 15.84 18.76
N MET A 209 -3.31 16.48 19.89
CA MET A 209 -2.68 17.80 19.97
C MET A 209 -1.19 17.66 20.24
N VAL A 210 -0.39 18.43 19.50
CA VAL A 210 1.07 18.46 19.60
C VAL A 210 1.51 19.64 20.45
N GLU A 211 1.02 20.82 20.08
CA GLU A 211 1.46 22.11 20.61
C GLU A 211 0.28 23.08 20.63
N GLY A 212 0.32 24.04 21.56
CA GLY A 212 -0.67 25.11 21.67
C GLY A 212 -1.97 24.71 22.38
N GLU A 213 -3.04 25.41 22.06
CA GLU A 213 -4.37 25.23 22.66
C GLU A 213 -5.18 24.17 21.91
N SER A 214 -5.92 23.35 22.66
CA SER A 214 -6.74 22.26 22.09
C SER A 214 -8.13 22.70 21.63
N ILE A 215 -8.58 23.90 22.03
CA ILE A 215 -9.90 24.43 21.73
C ILE A 215 -9.72 25.81 21.09
N PRO A 216 -10.05 25.98 19.79
CA PRO A 216 -9.97 27.27 19.13
C PRO A 216 -11.15 28.16 19.53
N GLY A 217 -10.88 29.44 19.80
CA GLY A 217 -11.88 30.49 19.96
C GLY A 217 -12.29 31.13 18.62
N PRO A 218 -13.07 32.23 18.67
CA PRO A 218 -13.45 33.01 17.48
C PRO A 218 -12.22 33.61 16.79
N GLY A 219 -12.13 33.48 15.45
CA GLY A 219 -10.98 33.93 14.69
C GLY A 219 -9.69 33.12 14.92
N GLU A 220 -9.80 31.91 15.45
CA GLU A 220 -8.65 31.03 15.73
C GLU A 220 -8.77 29.72 14.96
N ILE A 221 -7.62 29.12 14.63
CA ILE A 221 -7.52 27.88 13.86
C ILE A 221 -6.46 26.96 14.47
N ILE A 222 -6.76 25.67 14.47
CA ILE A 222 -5.81 24.59 14.72
C ILE A 222 -5.47 23.97 13.36
N ILE A 223 -4.19 23.77 13.09
CA ILE A 223 -3.72 23.18 11.83
C ILE A 223 -2.96 21.88 12.08
N ASP A 224 -2.95 20.98 11.12
CA ASP A 224 -2.12 19.77 11.20
C ASP A 224 -0.63 20.09 11.08
N ARG A 225 0.22 19.37 11.81
CA ARG A 225 1.68 19.50 11.80
C ARG A 225 2.26 19.37 10.39
N ALA A 226 1.71 18.50 9.54
CA ALA A 226 2.17 18.35 8.17
C ALA A 226 1.92 19.63 7.35
N PHE A 227 0.77 20.29 7.55
CA PHE A 227 0.44 21.58 6.91
C PHE A 227 1.39 22.67 7.42
N ALA A 228 1.57 22.74 8.74
CA ALA A 228 2.45 23.70 9.38
C ALA A 228 3.89 23.60 8.86
N ASN A 229 4.45 22.38 8.83
CA ASN A 229 5.81 22.11 8.36
C ASN A 229 6.00 22.40 6.87
N LYS A 230 4.98 22.15 6.04
CA LYS A 230 5.06 22.35 4.59
C LYS A 230 5.16 23.83 4.22
N TYR A 231 4.40 24.67 4.92
CA TYR A 231 4.32 26.11 4.65
C TYR A 231 5.08 26.97 5.68
N ASP A 232 5.94 26.35 6.50
CA ASP A 232 6.74 27.02 7.55
C ASP A 232 5.90 27.89 8.51
N LEU A 233 4.70 27.41 8.85
CA LEU A 233 3.76 28.10 9.73
C LEU A 233 4.00 27.73 11.19
N HIS A 234 3.86 28.72 12.06
CA HIS A 234 4.10 28.62 13.49
C HIS A 234 2.88 29.06 14.31
N LEU A 235 2.86 28.68 15.59
CA LEU A 235 1.86 29.21 16.53
C LEU A 235 1.89 30.74 16.57
N GLY A 236 0.72 31.35 16.44
CA GLY A 236 0.53 32.80 16.42
C GLY A 236 0.53 33.42 15.02
N ASP A 237 0.92 32.68 13.98
CA ASP A 237 0.81 33.14 12.60
C ASP A 237 -0.66 33.30 12.19
N ILE A 238 -0.90 34.12 11.16
CA ILE A 238 -2.25 34.47 10.69
C ILE A 238 -2.45 33.94 9.29
N LEU A 239 -3.53 33.16 9.12
CA LEU A 239 -4.03 32.69 7.84
C LEU A 239 -5.25 33.52 7.45
N THR A 240 -5.18 34.23 6.33
CA THR A 240 -6.30 35.04 5.85
C THR A 240 -7.18 34.20 4.92
N MET A 241 -8.44 34.05 5.30
CA MET A 241 -9.49 33.45 4.48
C MET A 241 -10.49 34.54 4.06
N GLU A 242 -10.55 34.80 2.76
CA GLU A 242 -11.37 35.89 2.19
C GLU A 242 -11.01 37.24 2.88
N ASP A 243 -11.92 37.82 3.65
CA ASP A 243 -11.71 39.07 4.41
C ASP A 243 -11.55 38.84 5.92
N LYS A 244 -11.28 37.60 6.34
CA LYS A 244 -11.15 37.21 7.75
C LYS A 244 -9.78 36.63 8.05
N ASP A 245 -9.22 37.06 9.18
CA ASP A 245 -7.94 36.59 9.69
C ASP A 245 -8.16 35.50 10.74
N LEU A 246 -7.51 34.35 10.55
CA LEU A 246 -7.52 33.22 11.46
C LEU A 246 -6.13 33.05 12.09
N ARG A 247 -6.03 33.18 13.40
CA ARG A 247 -4.78 33.03 14.15
C ARG A 247 -4.55 31.56 14.49
N ILE A 248 -3.36 31.04 14.18
CA ILE A 248 -2.98 29.68 14.52
C ILE A 248 -2.75 29.59 16.04
N VAL A 249 -3.56 28.79 16.74
CA VAL A 249 -3.47 28.63 18.21
C VAL A 249 -3.07 27.23 18.64
N GLY A 250 -3.16 26.26 17.75
CA GLY A 250 -2.79 24.88 18.03
C GLY A 250 -2.25 24.17 16.80
N ILE A 251 -1.42 23.16 17.04
CA ILE A 251 -0.91 22.24 16.03
C ILE A 251 -1.35 20.83 16.42
N SER A 252 -2.10 20.16 15.56
CA SER A 252 -2.55 18.77 15.72
C SER A 252 -1.71 17.79 14.89
N GLU A 253 -1.88 16.49 15.10
CA GLU A 253 -1.24 15.44 14.29
C GLU A 253 -2.22 14.30 13.99
N GLY A 254 -1.96 13.60 12.89
CA GLY A 254 -2.68 12.38 12.51
C GLY A 254 -3.93 12.63 11.69
N THR A 255 -4.11 13.88 11.25
CA THR A 255 -5.21 14.34 10.42
C THR A 255 -4.75 14.77 9.03
N ASP A 256 -3.52 14.39 8.68
CA ASP A 256 -2.89 14.62 7.40
C ASP A 256 -3.18 13.50 6.40
N PHE A 257 -3.51 13.91 5.17
CA PHE A 257 -3.63 13.04 4.01
C PHE A 257 -3.04 13.76 2.77
N LEU A 258 -2.56 13.00 1.78
CA LEU A 258 -1.73 13.46 0.65
C LEU A 258 -2.10 14.84 0.09
N LEU A 259 -3.38 15.05 -0.21
CA LEU A 259 -3.89 16.26 -0.88
C LEU A 259 -4.61 17.21 0.07
N TYR A 260 -4.98 16.75 1.26
CA TYR A 260 -5.81 17.49 2.20
C TYR A 260 -5.37 17.21 3.63
N GLN A 261 -5.08 18.26 4.41
CA GLN A 261 -5.04 18.16 5.86
C GLN A 261 -6.32 18.73 6.46
N TYR A 262 -6.73 18.18 7.60
CA TYR A 262 -7.78 18.82 8.39
C TYR A 262 -7.22 19.97 9.22
N SER A 263 -7.92 21.09 9.16
CA SER A 263 -7.77 22.20 10.10
C SER A 263 -9.07 22.37 10.86
N PHE A 264 -9.01 22.87 12.09
CA PHE A 264 -10.15 22.94 12.98
C PHE A 264 -10.38 24.37 13.44
N VAL A 265 -11.61 24.84 13.33
CA VAL A 265 -12.06 26.14 13.87
C VAL A 265 -13.23 25.88 14.81
N ALA A 266 -13.57 26.86 15.65
CA ALA A 266 -14.78 26.75 16.46
C ALA A 266 -16.00 26.55 15.54
N GLU A 267 -16.94 25.70 15.93
CA GLU A 267 -18.17 25.45 15.15
C GLU A 267 -18.89 26.74 14.75
N THR A 268 -19.00 27.70 15.68
CA THR A 268 -19.63 29.01 15.42
C THR A 268 -18.88 29.82 14.37
N GLU A 269 -17.55 29.68 14.31
CA GLU A 269 -16.73 30.30 13.28
C GLU A 269 -16.91 29.55 11.95
N ALA A 270 -16.95 28.22 11.93
CA ALA A 270 -17.21 27.43 10.72
C ALA A 270 -18.52 27.83 10.03
N GLN A 271 -19.61 27.94 10.79
CA GLN A 271 -20.91 28.40 10.27
C GLN A 271 -20.83 29.81 9.65
N ALA A 272 -20.13 30.73 10.32
CA ALA A 272 -19.95 32.10 9.85
C ALA A 272 -19.03 32.19 8.62
N LEU A 273 -18.02 31.32 8.53
CA LEU A 273 -17.03 31.27 7.45
C LEU A 273 -17.57 30.60 6.18
N PHE A 274 -18.32 29.52 6.34
CA PHE A 274 -18.72 28.69 5.20
C PHE A 274 -19.95 29.22 4.48
N GLN A 275 -20.73 30.09 5.14
CA GLN A 275 -21.94 30.72 4.58
C GLN A 275 -22.91 29.69 3.97
N MET A 276 -22.98 28.49 4.56
CA MET A 276 -23.80 27.38 4.06
C MET A 276 -25.29 27.55 4.36
N GLY A 277 -25.69 28.58 5.12
CA GLY A 277 -27.08 28.79 5.53
C GLY A 277 -27.54 27.66 6.47
N ASP A 278 -28.74 27.13 6.23
CA ASP A 278 -29.32 26.03 7.02
C ASP A 278 -28.89 24.64 6.49
N PHE A 279 -27.67 24.52 5.95
CA PHE A 279 -27.12 23.26 5.45
C PHE A 279 -25.89 22.84 6.23
N VAL A 280 -25.80 21.52 6.46
CA VAL A 280 -24.74 20.84 7.20
C VAL A 280 -24.12 19.78 6.29
N ASN A 281 -22.82 19.48 6.43
CA ASN A 281 -22.21 18.44 5.61
C ASN A 281 -22.53 17.03 6.12
N TYR A 282 -22.30 16.77 7.40
CA TYR A 282 -22.56 15.45 8.00
C TYR A 282 -23.29 15.59 9.32
N PHE A 283 -24.06 14.59 9.71
CA PHE A 283 -24.50 14.44 11.10
C PHE A 283 -23.81 13.27 11.76
N LEU A 284 -23.29 13.53 12.94
CA LEU A 284 -22.59 12.58 13.80
C LEU A 284 -23.53 12.17 14.91
N ILE A 285 -23.94 10.91 14.91
CA ILE A 285 -24.95 10.39 15.82
C ILE A 285 -24.28 9.46 16.83
N ARG A 286 -24.53 9.70 18.12
CA ARG A 286 -24.20 8.77 19.21
C ARG A 286 -25.45 8.04 19.64
N LEU A 287 -25.32 6.74 19.86
CA LEU A 287 -26.42 5.89 20.26
C LEU A 287 -26.44 5.67 21.78
N GLU A 288 -27.62 5.34 22.31
CA GLU A 288 -27.74 4.88 23.69
C GLU A 288 -27.10 3.50 23.88
N ASP A 289 -27.28 2.61 22.88
CA ASP A 289 -26.65 1.30 22.78
C ASP A 289 -26.00 1.13 21.40
N ALA A 290 -24.69 0.90 21.38
CA ALA A 290 -23.93 0.64 20.14
C ALA A 290 -24.40 -0.63 19.40
N GLY A 291 -25.18 -1.51 20.06
CA GLY A 291 -25.82 -2.65 19.41
C GLY A 291 -26.99 -2.30 18.48
N GLU A 292 -27.47 -1.05 18.49
CA GLU A 292 -28.63 -0.60 17.69
C GLU A 292 -28.24 0.10 16.39
N VAL A 293 -26.95 0.12 16.03
CA VAL A 293 -26.43 0.81 14.83
C VAL A 293 -27.23 0.46 13.58
N ASP A 294 -27.39 -0.82 13.25
CA ASP A 294 -28.10 -1.25 12.05
C ASP A 294 -29.57 -0.78 12.04
N ILE A 295 -30.24 -0.86 13.20
CA ILE A 295 -31.66 -0.49 13.33
C ILE A 295 -31.83 1.02 13.15
N VAL A 296 -31.00 1.83 13.81
CA VAL A 296 -31.11 3.29 13.75
C VAL A 296 -30.72 3.80 12.37
N THR A 297 -29.74 3.17 11.72
CA THR A 297 -29.34 3.47 10.34
C THR A 297 -30.53 3.27 9.38
N ASP A 298 -31.19 2.11 9.43
CA ASP A 298 -32.39 1.81 8.62
C ASP A 298 -33.54 2.81 8.89
N LEU A 299 -33.72 3.22 10.16
CA LEU A 299 -34.75 4.18 10.54
C LEU A 299 -34.48 5.58 9.98
N ILE A 300 -33.23 6.03 9.99
CA ILE A 300 -32.83 7.32 9.40
C ILE A 300 -33.10 7.29 7.89
N GLU A 301 -32.66 6.27 7.19
CA GLU A 301 -32.84 6.17 5.74
C GLU A 301 -34.32 6.06 5.34
N ALA A 302 -35.16 5.42 6.17
CA ALA A 302 -36.60 5.36 5.94
C ALA A 302 -37.32 6.70 6.19
N GLU A 303 -36.85 7.50 7.14
CA GLU A 303 -37.46 8.76 7.57
C GLU A 303 -37.05 9.96 6.69
N PHE A 304 -35.88 9.89 6.05
CA PHE A 304 -35.30 10.96 5.25
C PHE A 304 -34.94 10.48 3.84
N ALA A 305 -35.53 11.10 2.81
CA ALA A 305 -35.18 10.80 1.42
C ALA A 305 -33.87 11.49 1.01
N GLY A 306 -33.01 10.79 0.26
CA GLY A 306 -31.76 11.33 -0.29
C GLY A 306 -30.63 11.43 0.72
N VAL A 307 -30.72 10.69 1.83
CA VAL A 307 -29.64 10.53 2.80
C VAL A 307 -29.20 9.07 2.83
N GLN A 308 -27.98 8.86 3.28
CA GLN A 308 -27.42 7.57 3.58
C GLN A 308 -26.79 7.63 4.96
N ALA A 309 -27.08 6.64 5.77
CA ALA A 309 -26.51 6.50 7.10
C ALA A 309 -25.52 5.34 7.07
N PHE A 310 -24.38 5.54 7.72
CA PHE A 310 -23.29 4.57 7.75
C PHE A 310 -22.91 4.31 9.19
N SER A 311 -22.60 3.07 9.53
CA SER A 311 -21.83 2.82 10.74
C SER A 311 -20.46 3.49 10.63
N ARG A 312 -19.82 3.80 11.76
CA ARG A 312 -18.47 4.36 11.78
C ARG A 312 -17.47 3.51 10.98
N GLU A 313 -17.53 2.20 11.15
CA GLU A 313 -16.64 1.25 10.46
C GLU A 313 -16.93 1.23 8.95
N GLU A 314 -18.21 1.18 8.57
CA GLU A 314 -18.63 1.18 7.16
C GLU A 314 -18.23 2.48 6.44
N PHE A 315 -18.38 3.64 7.07
CA PHE A 315 -18.01 4.92 6.46
C PHE A 315 -16.49 5.03 6.28
N ALA A 316 -15.72 4.54 7.26
CA ALA A 316 -14.27 4.48 7.18
C ALA A 316 -13.80 3.53 6.06
N ASP A 317 -14.40 2.35 5.96
CA ASP A 317 -14.07 1.35 4.95
C ASP A 317 -14.48 1.79 3.54
N THR A 318 -15.65 2.41 3.39
CA THR A 318 -16.09 2.98 2.10
C THR A 318 -15.14 4.10 1.66
N SER A 319 -14.73 4.97 2.60
CA SER A 319 -13.73 6.01 2.33
C SER A 319 -12.38 5.44 1.88
N ARG A 320 -11.95 4.28 2.43
CA ARG A 320 -10.74 3.57 1.98
C ARG A 320 -10.92 2.97 0.59
N GLN A 321 -12.03 2.27 0.36
CA GLN A 321 -12.32 1.58 -0.91
C GLN A 321 -12.36 2.52 -2.12
N LEU A 322 -12.90 3.73 -1.96
CA LEU A 322 -12.91 4.72 -3.05
C LEU A 322 -11.49 5.09 -3.48
N LEU A 323 -10.59 5.22 -2.52
CA LEU A 323 -9.19 5.52 -2.78
C LEU A 323 -8.50 4.34 -3.48
N GLU A 324 -8.81 3.12 -3.06
CA GLU A 324 -8.38 1.91 -3.77
C GLU A 324 -8.85 1.92 -5.23
N GLU A 325 -10.12 2.25 -5.48
CA GLU A 325 -10.71 2.29 -6.81
C GLU A 325 -10.02 3.30 -7.73
N TYR A 326 -9.68 4.50 -7.23
CA TYR A 326 -9.02 5.54 -8.03
C TYR A 326 -7.50 5.35 -8.15
N PHE A 327 -6.82 4.94 -7.08
CA PHE A 327 -5.35 4.91 -7.03
C PHE A 327 -4.73 3.57 -7.43
N ILE A 328 -5.34 2.42 -7.09
CA ILE A 328 -4.79 1.10 -7.44
C ILE A 328 -4.59 0.96 -8.95
N PRO A 329 -5.52 1.36 -9.84
CA PRO A 329 -5.29 1.25 -11.29
C PRO A 329 -4.07 2.04 -11.76
N VAL A 330 -3.86 3.25 -11.22
CA VAL A 330 -2.70 4.09 -11.56
C VAL A 330 -1.41 3.44 -11.07
N LEU A 331 -1.39 2.98 -9.82
CA LEU A 331 -0.24 2.29 -9.24
C LEU A 331 0.07 0.99 -9.97
N ALA A 332 -0.94 0.22 -10.37
CA ALA A 332 -0.79 -1.02 -11.13
C ALA A 332 -0.12 -0.76 -12.48
N VAL A 333 -0.49 0.33 -13.19
CA VAL A 333 0.17 0.73 -14.43
C VAL A 333 1.63 1.13 -14.18
N LEU A 334 1.90 1.92 -13.13
CA LEU A 334 3.26 2.31 -12.78
C LEU A 334 4.14 1.11 -12.39
N PHE A 335 3.58 0.15 -11.64
CA PHE A 335 4.25 -1.11 -11.32
C PHE A 335 4.52 -1.93 -12.58
N ALA A 336 3.55 -2.04 -13.49
CA ALA A 336 3.74 -2.76 -14.75
C ALA A 336 4.84 -2.11 -15.60
N ILE A 337 4.90 -0.78 -15.66
CA ILE A 337 5.96 -0.04 -16.36
C ILE A 337 7.32 -0.29 -15.70
N GLY A 338 7.41 -0.15 -14.37
CA GLY A 338 8.65 -0.41 -13.62
C GLY A 338 9.15 -1.83 -13.83
N PHE A 339 8.25 -2.81 -13.77
CA PHE A 339 8.53 -4.21 -14.04
C PHE A 339 9.03 -4.43 -15.48
N ALA A 340 8.34 -3.86 -16.47
CA ALA A 340 8.72 -3.97 -17.88
C ALA A 340 10.09 -3.35 -18.15
N ILE A 341 10.40 -2.19 -17.55
CA ILE A 341 11.71 -1.55 -17.64
C ILE A 341 12.79 -2.45 -17.02
N GLY A 342 12.54 -3.02 -15.83
CA GLY A 342 13.45 -3.95 -15.19
C GLY A 342 13.76 -5.17 -16.09
N VAL A 343 12.72 -5.81 -16.63
CA VAL A 343 12.87 -6.94 -17.58
C VAL A 343 13.66 -6.52 -18.82
N ALA A 344 13.34 -5.36 -19.40
CA ALA A 344 13.99 -4.87 -20.63
C ALA A 344 15.48 -4.59 -20.41
N VAL A 345 15.86 -3.94 -19.31
CA VAL A 345 17.26 -3.62 -19.01
C VAL A 345 18.06 -4.89 -18.74
N ILE A 346 17.57 -5.82 -17.90
CA ILE A 346 18.24 -7.11 -17.68
C ILE A 346 18.33 -7.90 -18.99
N GLY A 347 17.24 -7.95 -19.76
CA GLY A 347 17.16 -8.72 -20.99
C GLY A 347 18.15 -8.22 -22.03
N LEU A 348 18.20 -6.91 -22.26
CA LEU A 348 19.11 -6.28 -23.21
C LEU A 348 20.58 -6.42 -22.79
N THR A 349 20.88 -6.22 -21.50
CA THR A 349 22.26 -6.36 -20.99
C THR A 349 22.74 -7.81 -21.05
N THR A 350 21.90 -8.77 -20.70
CA THR A 350 22.23 -10.20 -20.77
C THR A 350 22.34 -10.67 -22.23
N TYR A 351 21.47 -10.17 -23.11
CA TYR A 351 21.50 -10.46 -24.54
C TYR A 351 22.80 -9.99 -25.20
N THR A 352 23.21 -8.74 -24.95
CA THR A 352 24.47 -8.19 -25.48
C THR A 352 25.67 -8.98 -24.96
N ALA A 353 25.71 -9.30 -23.65
CA ALA A 353 26.76 -10.16 -23.08
C ALA A 353 26.83 -11.55 -23.73
N THR A 354 25.67 -12.13 -24.04
CA THR A 354 25.58 -13.45 -24.67
C THR A 354 26.13 -13.44 -26.09
N ILE A 355 25.89 -12.37 -26.86
CA ILE A 355 26.42 -12.21 -28.22
C ILE A 355 27.93 -12.05 -28.20
N GLU A 356 28.44 -11.18 -27.32
CA GLU A 356 29.88 -10.92 -27.21
C GLU A 356 30.66 -12.19 -26.83
N LYS A 357 30.10 -13.03 -25.95
CA LYS A 357 30.69 -14.32 -25.53
C LYS A 357 30.23 -15.54 -26.32
N SER A 358 29.54 -15.33 -27.46
CA SER A 358 29.02 -16.43 -28.28
C SER A 358 30.11 -17.42 -28.72
N ARG A 359 31.32 -16.94 -29.01
CA ARG A 359 32.48 -17.78 -29.37
C ARG A 359 32.95 -18.65 -28.20
N GLU A 360 33.02 -18.09 -27.00
CA GLU A 360 33.40 -18.83 -25.78
C GLU A 360 32.39 -19.93 -25.48
N TYR A 361 31.09 -19.63 -25.62
CA TYR A 361 30.04 -20.63 -25.47
C TYR A 361 30.07 -21.71 -26.58
N GLY A 362 30.45 -21.33 -27.80
CA GLY A 362 30.70 -22.28 -28.89
C GLY A 362 31.85 -23.24 -28.59
N ILE A 363 32.94 -22.76 -28.00
CA ILE A 363 34.08 -23.57 -27.57
C ILE A 363 33.66 -24.55 -26.46
N LEU A 364 32.91 -24.08 -25.47
CA LEU A 364 32.34 -24.92 -24.41
C LEU A 364 31.48 -26.06 -24.99
N LYS A 365 30.61 -25.76 -25.96
CA LYS A 365 29.82 -26.80 -26.65
C LYS A 365 30.69 -27.78 -27.43
N ALA A 366 31.73 -27.31 -28.10
CA ALA A 366 32.65 -28.16 -28.86
C ALA A 366 33.43 -29.13 -27.96
N ILE A 367 33.72 -28.74 -26.71
CA ILE A 367 34.37 -29.59 -25.69
C ILE A 367 33.35 -30.55 -25.02
N GLY A 368 32.05 -30.41 -25.30
CA GLY A 368 30.99 -31.31 -24.86
C GLY A 368 30.02 -30.74 -23.83
N ALA A 369 30.05 -29.43 -23.55
CA ALA A 369 29.06 -28.79 -22.68
C ALA A 369 27.65 -28.86 -23.30
N LYS A 370 26.65 -29.21 -22.49
CA LYS A 370 25.26 -29.29 -22.94
C LYS A 370 24.62 -27.90 -22.91
N ASN A 371 23.57 -27.69 -23.71
CA ASN A 371 22.77 -26.46 -23.65
C ASN A 371 22.26 -26.17 -22.22
N SER A 372 21.95 -27.21 -21.43
CA SER A 372 21.54 -27.08 -20.03
C SER A 372 22.60 -26.46 -19.13
N ASP A 373 23.89 -26.73 -19.38
CA ASP A 373 24.98 -26.21 -18.57
C ASP A 373 25.13 -24.70 -18.82
N LEU A 374 24.90 -24.27 -20.06
CA LEU A 374 24.94 -22.86 -20.42
C LEU A 374 23.71 -22.10 -19.92
N TYR A 375 22.51 -22.71 -19.98
CA TYR A 375 21.31 -22.11 -19.38
C TYR A 375 21.48 -21.90 -17.88
N ARG A 376 22.17 -22.82 -17.19
CA ARG A 376 22.48 -22.69 -15.76
C ARG A 376 23.37 -21.49 -15.47
N ILE A 377 24.37 -21.22 -16.32
CA ILE A 377 25.23 -20.04 -16.19
C ILE A 377 24.41 -18.77 -16.33
N LEU A 378 23.59 -18.64 -17.40
CA LEU A 378 22.78 -17.45 -17.63
C LEU A 378 21.75 -17.23 -16.51
N PHE A 379 21.11 -18.29 -16.06
CA PHE A 379 20.17 -18.24 -14.95
C PHE A 379 20.83 -17.76 -13.66
N GLU A 380 22.01 -18.31 -13.30
CA GLU A 380 22.75 -17.88 -12.12
C GLU A 380 23.15 -16.41 -12.22
N GLN A 381 23.54 -15.94 -13.41
CA GLN A 381 23.83 -14.53 -13.64
C GLN A 381 22.61 -13.64 -13.41
N GLY A 382 21.46 -14.00 -13.98
CA GLY A 382 20.20 -13.30 -13.78
C GLY A 382 19.80 -13.24 -12.30
N MET A 383 19.89 -14.35 -11.59
CA MET A 383 19.57 -14.42 -10.16
C MET A 383 20.49 -13.55 -9.30
N ILE A 384 21.80 -13.53 -9.58
CA ILE A 384 22.75 -12.66 -8.88
C ILE A 384 22.41 -11.20 -9.12
N VAL A 385 22.13 -10.82 -10.38
CA VAL A 385 21.74 -9.45 -10.74
C VAL A 385 20.42 -9.06 -10.06
N GLY A 386 19.42 -9.94 -10.05
CA GLY A 386 18.13 -9.71 -9.39
C GLY A 386 18.27 -9.52 -7.88
N LEU A 387 19.08 -10.35 -7.21
CA LEU A 387 19.34 -10.25 -5.78
C LEU A 387 20.13 -8.99 -5.41
N LEU A 388 21.19 -8.67 -6.17
CA LEU A 388 21.97 -7.46 -5.95
C LEU A 388 21.15 -6.20 -6.26
N GLY A 389 20.38 -6.22 -7.35
CA GLY A 389 19.48 -5.15 -7.73
C GLY A 389 18.40 -4.92 -6.67
N PHE A 390 17.79 -5.99 -6.15
CA PHE A 390 16.87 -5.89 -5.02
C PHE A 390 17.55 -5.29 -3.78
N GLY A 391 18.71 -5.80 -3.38
CA GLY A 391 19.41 -5.29 -2.20
C GLY A 391 19.77 -3.81 -2.32
N VAL A 392 20.27 -3.38 -3.48
CA VAL A 392 20.60 -1.97 -3.75
C VAL A 392 19.34 -1.12 -3.84
N GLY A 393 18.30 -1.58 -4.55
CA GLY A 393 17.04 -0.86 -4.71
C GLY A 393 16.30 -0.68 -3.39
N ALA A 394 16.26 -1.73 -2.55
CA ALA A 394 15.70 -1.66 -1.21
C ALA A 394 16.48 -0.70 -0.31
N ALA A 395 17.82 -0.77 -0.32
CA ALA A 395 18.65 0.16 0.44
C ALA A 395 18.45 1.62 -0.02
N LEU A 396 18.37 1.86 -1.34
CA LEU A 396 18.06 3.18 -1.89
C LEU A 396 16.67 3.65 -1.49
N SER A 397 15.67 2.76 -1.46
CA SER A 397 14.31 3.09 -1.05
C SER A 397 14.27 3.59 0.39
N LEU A 398 14.98 2.94 1.31
CA LEU A 398 15.07 3.41 2.69
C LEU A 398 15.72 4.79 2.83
N VAL A 399 16.69 5.12 1.97
CA VAL A 399 17.33 6.44 1.95
C VAL A 399 16.39 7.48 1.33
N VAL A 400 15.75 7.14 0.21
CA VAL A 400 14.80 8.02 -0.48
C VAL A 400 13.60 8.32 0.40
N ASN A 401 13.03 7.33 1.11
CA ASN A 401 11.90 7.53 2.00
C ASN A 401 12.24 8.48 3.17
N GLN A 402 13.41 8.30 3.79
CA GLN A 402 13.86 9.22 4.85
C GLN A 402 14.13 10.64 4.33
N ALA A 403 14.61 10.78 3.10
CA ALA A 403 14.81 12.08 2.48
C ALA A 403 13.47 12.71 2.06
N ALA A 404 12.55 11.92 1.51
CA ALA A 404 11.23 12.34 1.07
C ALA A 404 10.41 12.83 2.25
N ALA A 405 10.41 12.13 3.39
CA ALA A 405 9.70 12.56 4.60
C ALA A 405 10.17 13.93 5.15
N LYS A 406 11.39 14.37 4.80
CA LYS A 406 11.89 15.71 5.18
C LYS A 406 11.49 16.81 4.21
N VAL A 407 11.22 16.46 2.96
CA VAL A 407 10.90 17.41 1.89
C VAL A 407 9.39 17.53 1.70
N VAL A 408 8.69 16.42 1.91
CA VAL A 408 7.24 16.29 1.79
C VAL A 408 6.78 15.65 3.12
N PRO A 409 6.41 16.46 4.13
CA PRO A 409 5.98 15.96 5.43
C PRO A 409 4.79 14.99 5.36
N GLU A 410 3.95 15.16 4.34
CA GLU A 410 2.78 14.31 4.03
C GLU A 410 3.17 12.94 3.45
N PHE A 411 4.46 12.70 3.16
CA PHE A 411 4.97 11.48 2.54
C PHE A 411 5.14 10.39 3.59
N LEU A 412 4.02 9.79 4.00
CA LEU A 412 4.00 8.63 4.85
C LEU A 412 4.34 7.41 4.00
N THR A 413 5.51 6.82 4.24
CA THR A 413 5.86 5.52 3.70
C THR A 413 5.98 4.52 4.84
N SER A 414 5.06 3.57 4.89
CA SER A 414 5.27 2.33 5.65
C SER A 414 5.81 1.30 4.67
N ILE A 415 6.98 0.71 4.94
CA ILE A 415 7.42 -0.47 4.20
C ILE A 415 7.34 -1.63 5.18
N GLU A 416 6.38 -2.52 4.98
CA GLU A 416 6.28 -3.70 5.81
C GLU A 416 7.23 -4.81 5.35
N PRO A 417 7.67 -5.70 6.26
CA PRO A 417 8.50 -6.85 5.90
C PRO A 417 7.85 -7.77 4.85
N LEU A 418 6.52 -7.81 4.81
CA LEU A 418 5.76 -8.61 3.84
C LEU A 418 5.93 -8.08 2.41
N ASP A 419 5.96 -6.76 2.23
CA ASP A 419 6.14 -6.11 0.92
C ASP A 419 7.50 -6.39 0.31
N MET A 420 8.53 -6.38 1.16
CA MET A 420 9.89 -6.74 0.75
C MET A 420 9.93 -8.15 0.15
N SER A 421 9.11 -9.08 0.65
CA SER A 421 9.03 -10.44 0.13
C SER A 421 8.38 -10.49 -1.25
N TRP A 422 7.31 -9.72 -1.46
CA TRP A 422 6.63 -9.62 -2.76
C TRP A 422 7.53 -8.99 -3.82
N VAL A 423 8.19 -7.88 -3.48
CA VAL A 423 9.08 -7.16 -4.39
C VAL A 423 10.34 -7.97 -4.70
N LEU A 424 10.85 -8.74 -3.73
CA LEU A 424 11.89 -9.72 -3.99
C LEU A 424 11.41 -10.76 -5.02
N GLY A 425 10.20 -11.30 -4.83
CA GLY A 425 9.56 -12.20 -5.79
C GLY A 425 9.47 -11.60 -7.19
N ALA A 426 9.01 -10.35 -7.29
CA ALA A 426 8.94 -9.60 -8.54
C ALA A 426 10.33 -9.42 -9.19
N SER A 427 11.35 -9.04 -8.42
CA SER A 427 12.74 -8.90 -8.91
C SER A 427 13.32 -10.20 -9.46
N LEU A 428 13.07 -11.31 -8.76
CA LEU A 428 13.48 -12.63 -9.23
C LEU A 428 12.71 -13.01 -10.50
N LEU A 429 11.40 -12.76 -10.55
CA LEU A 429 10.58 -13.00 -11.74
C LEU A 429 11.05 -12.17 -12.94
N MET A 430 11.38 -10.89 -12.74
CA MET A 430 11.97 -10.04 -13.79
C MET A 430 13.24 -10.67 -14.35
N SER A 431 14.12 -11.14 -13.45
CA SER A 431 15.39 -11.77 -13.80
C SER A 431 15.19 -13.08 -14.58
N LEU A 432 14.18 -13.88 -14.20
CA LEU A 432 13.79 -15.10 -14.89
C LEU A 432 13.29 -14.82 -16.31
N LEU A 433 12.34 -13.90 -16.45
CA LEU A 433 11.75 -13.52 -17.74
C LEU A 433 12.80 -12.92 -18.68
N ALA A 434 13.65 -12.04 -18.16
CA ALA A 434 14.74 -11.43 -18.91
C ALA A 434 15.75 -12.45 -19.42
N SER A 435 16.02 -13.50 -18.65
CA SER A 435 16.97 -14.56 -19.02
C SER A 435 16.42 -15.51 -20.10
N TYR A 436 15.10 -15.53 -20.34
CA TYR A 436 14.48 -16.43 -21.30
C TYR A 436 14.88 -16.14 -22.76
N ILE A 437 14.91 -14.86 -23.14
CA ILE A 437 15.26 -14.40 -24.50
C ILE A 437 16.69 -14.84 -24.90
N PRO A 438 17.75 -14.56 -24.12
CA PRO A 438 19.10 -14.98 -24.46
C PRO A 438 19.27 -16.50 -24.43
N MET A 439 18.57 -17.24 -23.56
CA MET A 439 18.60 -18.71 -23.56
C MET A 439 18.16 -19.30 -24.91
N ARG A 440 17.04 -18.82 -25.48
CA ARG A 440 16.58 -19.29 -26.80
C ARG A 440 17.61 -19.06 -27.89
N ARG A 441 18.31 -17.92 -27.86
CA ARG A 441 19.34 -17.60 -28.84
C ARG A 441 20.58 -18.47 -28.69
N LEU A 442 20.96 -18.76 -27.44
CA LEU A 442 22.09 -19.62 -27.12
C LEU A 442 21.90 -21.06 -27.61
N ALA A 443 20.65 -21.54 -27.62
CA ALA A 443 20.28 -22.84 -28.18
C ALA A 443 20.70 -22.97 -29.66
N GLY A 444 20.59 -21.87 -30.42
CA GLY A 444 20.91 -21.80 -31.85
C GLY A 444 22.38 -21.56 -32.19
N ILE A 445 23.28 -21.43 -31.20
CA ILE A 445 24.72 -21.30 -31.46
C ILE A 445 25.27 -22.66 -31.90
N ASP A 446 25.65 -22.75 -33.18
CA ASP A 446 26.29 -23.91 -33.80
C ASP A 446 27.77 -23.99 -33.39
N PRO A 447 28.25 -25.13 -32.84
CA PRO A 447 29.67 -25.36 -32.56
C PRO A 447 30.60 -25.10 -33.74
N ALA A 448 30.10 -25.26 -34.98
CA ALA A 448 30.87 -25.02 -36.21
C ALA A 448 31.29 -23.55 -36.38
N LEU A 449 30.67 -22.59 -35.68
CA LEU A 449 31.08 -21.18 -35.67
C LEU A 449 32.52 -20.99 -35.17
N VAL A 450 33.04 -21.90 -34.35
CA VAL A 450 34.41 -21.82 -33.82
C VAL A 450 35.45 -22.14 -34.90
N PHE A 451 35.07 -22.93 -35.92
CA PHE A 451 35.97 -23.42 -36.97
C PHE A 451 35.89 -22.65 -38.28
N LYS A 452 35.01 -21.64 -38.39
CA LYS A 452 34.77 -20.84 -39.60
C LYS A 452 35.56 -19.52 -39.67
N SER A 453 36.57 -19.34 -38.83
CA SER A 453 37.46 -18.15 -38.85
C SER A 453 38.91 -18.54 -39.04
#